data_AF-A0A7Y5MRU4-F1
#
_entry.id   AF-A0A7Y5MRU4-F1
#
_cell.length_a   1.000
_cell.length_b   1.000
_cell.length_c   1.000
_cell.angle_alpha   90.00
_cell.angle_beta   90.00
_cell.angle_gamma   90.00
#
_symmetry.space_group_name_H-M   'P 1'
#
loop_
_entity.id
_entity.type
_entity.pdbx_description
1 polymer ?
#
loop_
_entity_poly.entity_id
_entity_poly.type
_entity_poly.pdbx_seq_one_letter_code
_entity_poly.pdbx_strand_id
1 'polypeptide(L)'
;MHTEDYDIAIIEQYLAGQLEAGAAARFEAQLAKDDTLQADTAQYRRLFDGLAALRSQAYSDKIAGWEAEAQLIENEAALAPVLEGLAALRSEQLRDKMTGWETVHQSAATTEKTAIVKTLRPVFVRRLAVAASILLLAGAGLSWYASQRYSAESLVADYYRMPNVGNTMGSEQTMQGRLGARFAEAHRLMEKKSYAEALIAFGEVLTLSRSAGLDETRMRYYSDQVSWNRVLILLAQGAAEPELRAALDKVLDDPKNEYHPKAVALKEQLDSFWRKLVW
;
A
#
# COMPACT_ATOMS: atom_id res chain seq x y z
N MET A 1 34.88 12.79 11.21
CA MET A 1 33.48 13.19 10.91
C MET A 1 33.27 12.91 9.43
N HIS A 2 32.85 11.69 9.12
CA HIS A 2 32.39 11.27 7.80
C HIS A 2 31.00 10.69 8.02
N THR A 3 29.98 11.50 7.74
CA THR A 3 28.61 11.05 7.58
C THR A 3 28.47 10.60 6.14
N GLU A 4 28.90 9.37 5.85
CA GLU A 4 28.35 8.67 4.70
C GLU A 4 26.94 8.27 5.15
N ASP A 5 25.93 9.01 4.70
CA ASP A 5 24.53 8.55 4.73
C ASP A 5 24.53 7.24 3.93
N TYR A 6 24.60 6.12 4.62
CA TYR A 6 24.51 4.82 3.97
C TYR A 6 23.15 4.73 3.30
N ASP A 7 23.18 4.49 1.99
CA ASP A 7 21.97 4.43 1.18
C ASP A 7 21.06 3.32 1.72
N ILE A 8 19.95 3.72 2.33
CA ILE A 8 18.94 2.85 2.93
C ILE A 8 18.51 1.76 1.94
N ALA A 9 18.51 2.07 0.63
CA ALA A 9 18.21 1.11 -0.43
C ALA A 9 19.16 -0.11 -0.43
N ILE A 10 20.44 0.06 -0.09
CA ILE A 10 21.43 -1.04 -0.04
C ILE A 10 21.17 -1.94 1.16
N ILE A 11 20.88 -1.36 2.33
CA ILE A 11 20.53 -2.13 3.54
C ILE A 11 19.27 -2.94 3.30
N GLU A 12 18.27 -2.35 2.63
CA GLU A 12 17.03 -3.02 2.25
C GLU A 12 17.26 -4.20 1.31
N GLN A 13 18.01 -3.98 0.21
CA GLN A 13 18.35 -5.03 -0.74
C GLN A 13 19.11 -6.18 -0.07
N TYR A 14 20.01 -5.87 0.88
CA TYR A 14 20.76 -6.88 1.63
C TYR A 14 19.85 -7.70 2.53
N LEU A 15 18.98 -7.05 3.30
CA LEU A 15 18.03 -7.72 4.21
C LEU A 15 16.95 -8.51 3.46
N ALA A 16 16.58 -8.09 2.25
CA ALA A 16 15.68 -8.80 1.37
C ALA A 16 16.34 -9.94 0.57
N GLY A 17 17.68 -10.08 0.65
CA GLY A 17 18.45 -11.07 -0.12
C GLY A 17 18.45 -10.80 -1.63
N GLN A 18 18.20 -9.56 -2.04
CA GLN A 18 18.10 -9.12 -3.45
C GLN A 18 19.39 -8.51 -3.98
N LEU A 19 20.42 -8.41 -3.14
CA LEU A 19 21.71 -7.84 -3.48
C LEU A 19 22.53 -8.84 -4.31
N GLU A 20 23.12 -8.40 -5.43
CA GLU A 20 23.98 -9.28 -6.25
C GLU A 20 25.13 -9.86 -5.42
N ALA A 21 25.49 -11.12 -5.65
CA ALA A 21 26.46 -11.86 -4.81
C ALA A 21 27.79 -11.12 -4.60
N GLY A 22 28.30 -10.45 -5.65
CA GLY A 22 29.54 -9.65 -5.56
C GLY A 22 29.38 -8.36 -4.75
N ALA A 23 28.20 -7.75 -4.74
CA ALA A 23 27.90 -6.57 -3.94
C ALA A 23 27.54 -6.96 -2.49
N ALA A 24 26.91 -8.11 -2.28
CA ALA A 24 26.62 -8.66 -0.95
C ALA A 24 27.92 -8.94 -0.18
N ALA A 25 28.92 -9.57 -0.82
CA ALA A 25 30.21 -9.82 -0.20
C ALA A 25 30.97 -8.53 0.18
N ARG A 26 30.84 -7.46 -0.63
CA ARG A 26 31.44 -6.15 -0.30
C ARG A 26 30.71 -5.49 0.86
N PHE A 27 29.38 -5.55 0.86
CA PHE A 27 28.55 -5.03 1.93
C PHE A 27 28.82 -5.76 3.25
N GLU A 28 28.96 -7.09 3.25
CA GLU A 28 29.34 -7.87 4.44
C GLU A 28 30.74 -7.51 4.93
N ALA A 29 31.71 -7.30 4.03
CA ALA A 29 33.05 -6.88 4.40
C ALA A 29 33.10 -5.46 4.99
N GLN A 30 32.20 -4.57 4.58
CA GLN A 30 31.99 -3.24 5.17
C GLN A 30 31.27 -3.34 6.52
N LEU A 31 30.21 -4.15 6.58
CA LEU A 31 29.45 -4.44 7.80
C LEU A 31 30.37 -4.99 8.90
N ALA A 32 31.36 -5.80 8.56
CA ALA A 32 32.33 -6.33 9.54
C ALA A 32 33.29 -5.26 10.11
N LYS A 33 33.43 -4.09 9.46
CA LYS A 33 34.40 -3.05 9.82
C LYS A 33 33.77 -1.78 10.36
N ASP A 34 32.50 -1.52 10.06
CA ASP A 34 31.80 -0.30 10.45
C ASP A 34 30.71 -0.58 11.48
N ASP A 35 30.97 -0.15 12.73
CA ASP A 35 30.05 -0.28 13.86
C ASP A 35 28.73 0.49 13.66
N THR A 36 28.75 1.60 12.92
CA THR A 36 27.55 2.41 12.60
C THR A 36 26.66 1.65 11.62
N LEU A 37 27.25 1.12 10.55
CA LEU A 37 26.55 0.31 9.56
C LEU A 37 25.96 -0.97 10.18
N GLN A 38 26.67 -1.58 11.15
CA GLN A 38 26.13 -2.69 11.94
C GLN A 38 24.90 -2.29 12.75
N ALA A 39 24.97 -1.16 13.45
CA ALA A 39 23.87 -0.66 14.26
C ALA A 39 22.63 -0.36 13.40
N ASP A 40 22.83 0.32 12.27
CA ASP A 40 21.75 0.65 11.33
C ASP A 40 21.13 -0.62 10.74
N THR A 41 21.95 -1.54 10.20
CA THR A 41 21.46 -2.82 9.64
C THR A 41 20.71 -3.65 10.68
N ALA A 42 21.17 -3.67 11.94
CA ALA A 42 20.50 -4.37 13.03
C ALA A 42 19.17 -3.70 13.42
N GLN A 43 19.10 -2.36 13.39
CA GLN A 43 17.87 -1.63 13.64
C GLN A 43 16.82 -1.90 12.55
N TYR A 44 17.22 -1.83 11.28
CA TYR A 44 16.35 -2.17 10.15
C TYR A 44 15.86 -3.62 10.24
N ARG A 45 16.75 -4.59 10.50
CA ARG A 45 16.36 -6.01 10.66
C ARG A 45 15.28 -6.21 11.72
N ARG A 46 15.41 -5.58 12.90
CA ARG A 46 14.39 -5.65 13.96
C ARG A 46 13.05 -5.06 13.54
N LEU A 47 13.06 -3.99 12.75
CA LEU A 47 11.84 -3.38 12.21
C LEU A 47 11.16 -4.32 11.20
N PHE A 48 11.92 -4.88 10.24
CA PHE A 48 11.41 -5.84 9.27
C PHE A 48 10.85 -7.10 9.94
N ASP A 49 11.60 -7.68 10.90
CA ASP A 49 11.16 -8.85 11.65
C ASP A 49 9.90 -8.55 12.48
N GLY A 50 9.85 -7.38 13.13
CA GLY A 50 8.70 -6.93 13.91
C GLY A 50 7.44 -6.71 13.06
N LEU A 51 7.58 -6.14 11.87
CA LEU A 51 6.48 -5.93 10.94
C LEU A 51 6.04 -7.23 10.26
N ALA A 52 6.97 -8.13 9.94
CA ALA A 52 6.66 -9.47 9.46
C ALA A 52 5.90 -10.29 10.52
N ALA A 53 6.29 -10.15 11.80
CA ALA A 53 5.58 -10.76 12.92
C ALA A 53 4.18 -10.16 13.12
N LEU A 54 4.02 -8.84 12.99
CA LEU A 54 2.70 -8.17 12.99
C LEU A 54 1.79 -8.65 11.85
N ARG A 55 2.38 -9.02 10.71
CA ARG A 55 1.65 -9.59 9.56
C ARG A 55 1.38 -11.09 9.67
N SER A 56 2.02 -11.79 10.63
CA SER A 56 1.88 -13.24 10.75
C SER A 56 0.49 -13.63 11.30
N GLN A 57 -0.11 -14.65 10.68
CA GLN A 57 -1.35 -15.43 10.95
C GLN A 57 -2.36 -14.90 11.99
N ALA A 58 -1.93 -14.51 13.19
CA ALA A 58 -2.77 -14.10 14.31
C ALA A 58 -3.66 -12.87 14.05
N TYR A 59 -3.29 -11.98 13.12
CA TYR A 59 -4.15 -10.86 12.71
C TYR A 59 -5.07 -11.22 11.54
N SER A 60 -4.61 -12.04 10.58
CA SER A 60 -5.46 -12.58 9.51
C SER A 60 -6.59 -13.46 10.06
N ASP A 61 -6.30 -14.30 11.06
CA ASP A 61 -7.31 -15.14 11.74
C ASP A 61 -8.32 -14.28 12.53
N LYS A 62 -7.88 -13.14 13.08
CA LYS A 62 -8.78 -12.20 13.78
C LYS A 62 -9.66 -11.40 12.81
N ILE A 63 -9.11 -10.97 11.67
CA ILE A 63 -9.89 -10.29 10.63
C ILE A 63 -10.90 -11.25 10.01
N ALA A 64 -10.50 -12.49 9.70
CA ALA A 64 -11.42 -13.53 9.23
C ALA A 64 -12.50 -13.86 10.26
N GLY A 65 -12.16 -13.84 11.56
CA GLY A 65 -13.12 -13.97 12.65
C GLY A 65 -14.13 -12.82 12.70
N TRP A 66 -13.68 -11.58 12.51
CA TRP A 66 -14.55 -10.40 12.47
C TRP A 66 -15.42 -10.33 11.21
N GLU A 67 -14.92 -10.80 10.06
CA GLU A 67 -15.71 -10.89 8.81
C GLU A 67 -16.81 -11.95 8.91
N ALA A 68 -16.52 -13.10 9.53
CA ALA A 68 -17.52 -14.14 9.79
C ALA A 68 -18.61 -13.67 10.77
N GLU A 69 -18.26 -12.81 11.73
CA GLU A 69 -19.18 -12.21 12.69
C GLU A 69 -20.01 -11.07 12.05
N ALA A 70 -19.44 -10.34 11.09
CA ALA A 70 -20.12 -9.29 10.32
C ALA A 70 -21.13 -9.86 9.29
N GLN A 71 -20.83 -10.98 8.64
CA GLN A 71 -21.76 -11.64 7.70
C GLN A 71 -22.98 -12.27 8.38
N LEU A 72 -22.95 -12.52 9.68
CA LEU A 72 -24.12 -12.93 10.46
C LEU A 72 -25.08 -11.77 10.76
N ILE A 73 -24.63 -10.53 10.64
CA ILE A 73 -25.43 -9.31 10.93
C ILE A 73 -26.25 -8.85 9.70
N GLU A 74 -25.88 -9.26 8.49
CA GLU A 74 -26.51 -8.78 7.24
C GLU A 74 -27.83 -9.50 6.87
N ASN A 75 -28.19 -10.59 7.57
CA ASN A 75 -29.48 -11.27 7.37
C ASN A 75 -30.58 -10.63 8.23
N GLU A 76 -31.32 -9.70 7.62
CA GLU A 76 -32.39 -8.86 8.20
C GLU A 76 -33.49 -9.60 9.00
N ALA A 77 -33.60 -10.93 8.88
CA ALA A 77 -34.57 -11.76 9.62
C ALA A 77 -34.16 -12.07 11.08
N ALA A 78 -32.88 -11.90 11.46
CA ALA A 78 -32.39 -12.28 12.79
C ALA A 78 -32.51 -11.16 13.86
N LEU A 79 -32.84 -9.93 13.46
CA LEU A 79 -32.90 -8.76 14.36
C LEU A 79 -34.27 -8.53 15.00
N ALA A 80 -35.32 -9.22 14.54
CA ALA A 80 -36.67 -9.11 15.09
C ALA A 80 -36.77 -9.42 16.61
N PRO A 81 -36.22 -10.53 17.15
CA PRO A 81 -36.31 -10.83 18.59
C PRO A 81 -35.44 -9.91 19.45
N VAL A 82 -34.39 -9.28 18.89
CA VAL A 82 -33.54 -8.32 19.60
C VAL A 82 -34.25 -6.98 19.75
N LEU A 83 -34.95 -6.53 18.70
CA LEU A 83 -35.78 -5.32 18.76
C LEU A 83 -37.00 -5.50 19.68
N GLU A 84 -37.59 -6.70 19.70
CA GLU A 84 -38.68 -7.06 20.61
C GLU A 84 -38.19 -7.17 22.08
N GLY A 85 -36.98 -7.71 22.30
CA GLY A 85 -36.31 -7.73 23.61
C GLY A 85 -35.93 -6.33 24.13
N LEU A 86 -35.53 -5.42 23.24
CA LEU A 86 -35.26 -4.01 23.57
C LEU A 86 -36.54 -3.22 23.87
N ALA A 87 -37.66 -3.55 23.24
CA ALA A 87 -38.97 -2.99 23.58
C ALA A 87 -39.47 -3.51 24.95
N ALA A 88 -39.19 -4.78 25.28
CA ALA A 88 -39.49 -5.37 26.60
C ALA A 88 -38.63 -4.77 27.73
N LEU A 89 -37.38 -4.37 27.44
CA LEU A 89 -36.49 -3.66 28.39
C LEU A 89 -36.96 -2.25 28.77
N ARG A 90 -37.99 -1.72 28.09
CA ARG A 90 -38.69 -0.47 28.47
C ARG A 90 -39.84 -0.67 29.46
N SER A 91 -40.13 -1.91 29.88
CA SER A 91 -41.26 -2.19 30.76
C SER A 91 -40.97 -1.89 32.23
N GLU A 92 -42.05 -1.57 32.96
CA GLU A 92 -42.09 -1.17 34.38
C GLU A 92 -41.33 -2.11 35.33
N GLN A 93 -41.10 -3.35 34.92
CA GLN A 93 -40.40 -4.39 35.68
C GLN A 93 -38.91 -4.05 35.97
N LEU A 94 -38.26 -3.23 35.14
CA LEU A 94 -36.90 -2.75 35.38
C LEU A 94 -36.87 -1.61 36.41
N ARG A 95 -37.93 -0.78 36.46
CA ARG A 95 -38.06 0.29 37.47
C ARG A 95 -38.30 -0.28 38.85
N ASP A 96 -39.14 -1.31 38.99
CA ASP A 96 -39.36 -2.01 40.27
C ASP A 96 -38.10 -2.73 40.77
N LYS A 97 -37.24 -3.22 39.87
CA LYS A 97 -35.95 -3.80 40.26
C LYS A 97 -34.93 -2.76 40.69
N MET A 98 -34.95 -1.55 40.11
CA MET A 98 -34.07 -0.46 40.54
C MET A 98 -34.46 0.12 41.90
N THR A 99 -35.74 0.26 42.22
CA THR A 99 -36.20 0.69 43.56
C THR A 99 -35.90 -0.36 44.65
N GLY A 100 -35.94 -1.65 44.30
CA GLY A 100 -35.46 -2.74 45.17
C GLY A 100 -33.94 -2.74 45.39
N TRP A 101 -33.14 -2.24 44.46
CA TRP A 101 -31.69 -2.15 44.60
C TRP A 101 -31.24 -0.96 45.45
N GLU A 102 -31.94 0.18 45.36
CA GLU A 102 -31.67 1.35 46.21
C GLU A 102 -31.96 1.10 47.69
N THR A 103 -33.01 0.31 47.99
CA THR A 103 -33.34 -0.08 49.36
C THR A 103 -32.34 -1.08 49.96
N VAL A 104 -31.71 -1.92 49.13
CA VAL A 104 -30.70 -2.89 49.58
C VAL A 104 -29.33 -2.25 49.85
N HIS A 105 -28.98 -1.16 49.16
CA HIS A 105 -27.68 -0.49 49.33
C HIS A 105 -27.57 0.46 50.53
N GLN A 106 -28.68 0.80 51.21
CA GLN A 106 -28.65 1.61 52.43
C GLN A 106 -28.48 0.79 53.73
N SER A 107 -28.52 -0.55 53.69
CA SER A 107 -28.59 -1.37 54.92
C SER A 107 -27.43 -2.35 55.17
N ALA A 108 -26.44 -2.49 54.29
CA ALA A 108 -25.39 -3.48 54.48
C ALA A 108 -24.06 -2.86 54.97
N ALA A 109 -23.95 -2.72 56.29
CA ALA A 109 -22.69 -2.45 56.97
C ALA A 109 -21.74 -3.66 56.91
N THR A 110 -20.46 -3.36 56.66
CA THR A 110 -19.22 -4.10 57.05
C THR A 110 -19.19 -5.62 56.88
N THR A 111 -18.40 -6.10 55.90
CA THR A 111 -17.68 -7.37 56.04
C THR A 111 -16.32 -7.27 55.35
N GLU A 112 -15.25 -7.40 56.13
CA GLU A 112 -13.87 -7.43 55.64
C GLU A 112 -13.67 -8.63 54.70
N LYS A 113 -13.28 -8.35 53.45
CA LYS A 113 -12.62 -9.31 52.58
C LYS A 113 -11.22 -8.80 52.29
N THR A 114 -10.22 -9.50 52.80
CA THR A 114 -8.81 -9.25 52.51
C THR A 114 -8.47 -9.74 51.10
N ALA A 115 -8.71 -8.88 50.12
CA ALA A 115 -8.21 -9.09 48.76
C ALA A 115 -6.69 -8.89 48.74
N ILE A 116 -5.92 -9.95 48.49
CA ILE A 116 -4.49 -9.83 48.17
C ILE A 116 -4.40 -9.26 46.75
N VAL A 117 -4.37 -7.93 46.65
CA VAL A 117 -4.07 -7.22 45.41
C VAL A 117 -2.59 -7.39 45.12
N LYS A 118 -2.24 -8.31 44.20
CA LYS A 118 -0.90 -8.31 43.58
C LYS A 118 -0.80 -7.07 42.69
N THR A 119 -0.30 -5.98 43.26
CA THR A 119 0.02 -4.77 42.50
C THR A 119 1.18 -5.07 41.57
N LEU A 120 0.94 -5.08 40.25
CA LEU A 120 2.02 -5.06 39.27
C LEU A 120 2.85 -3.81 39.55
N ARG A 121 4.18 -3.98 39.68
CA ARG A 121 5.07 -2.86 40.02
C ARG A 121 4.84 -1.71 39.02
N PRO A 122 4.47 -0.49 39.48
CA PRO A 122 4.00 0.59 38.62
C PRO A 122 5.06 1.05 37.59
N VAL A 123 6.33 0.76 37.84
CA VAL A 123 7.45 1.03 36.92
C VAL A 123 7.37 0.16 35.66
N PHE A 124 6.89 -1.08 35.77
CA PHE A 124 6.81 -2.00 34.62
C PHE A 124 5.69 -1.60 33.66
N VAL A 125 4.54 -1.19 34.20
CA VAL A 125 3.39 -0.67 33.41
C VAL A 125 3.76 0.64 32.72
N ARG A 126 4.48 1.54 33.40
CA ARG A 126 4.96 2.79 32.79
C ARG A 126 5.98 2.55 31.67
N ARG A 127 6.90 1.60 31.83
CA ARG A 127 7.86 1.23 30.77
C ARG A 127 7.19 0.58 29.57
N LEU A 128 6.18 -0.28 29.79
CA LEU A 128 5.37 -0.86 28.71
C LEU A 128 4.56 0.19 27.96
N ALA A 129 3.94 1.14 28.66
CA ALA A 129 3.19 2.22 28.03
C ALA A 129 4.09 3.11 27.15
N VAL A 130 5.27 3.49 27.66
CA VAL A 130 6.25 4.27 26.88
C VAL A 130 6.74 3.50 25.66
N ALA A 131 7.07 2.21 25.80
CA ALA A 131 7.47 1.37 24.67
C ALA A 131 6.34 1.23 23.62
N ALA A 132 5.10 1.04 24.06
CA ALA A 132 3.94 0.96 23.19
C ALA A 132 3.70 2.29 22.44
N SER A 133 3.86 3.44 23.10
CA SER A 133 3.75 4.76 22.45
C SER A 133 4.83 4.97 21.39
N ILE A 134 6.09 4.57 21.66
CA ILE A 134 7.18 4.65 20.68
C ILE A 134 6.88 3.76 19.47
N LEU A 135 6.41 2.53 19.70
CA LEU A 135 6.05 1.61 18.63
C LEU A 135 4.87 2.12 17.79
N LEU A 136 3.87 2.72 18.41
CA LEU A 136 2.74 3.34 17.69
C LEU A 136 3.20 4.52 16.83
N LEU A 137 4.05 5.40 17.37
CA LEU A 137 4.59 6.54 16.62
C LEU A 137 5.49 6.08 15.48
N ALA A 138 6.34 5.07 15.71
CA ALA A 138 7.17 4.47 14.67
C ALA A 138 6.30 3.83 13.59
N GLY A 139 5.29 3.04 13.96
CA GLY A 139 4.36 2.41 13.01
C GLY A 139 3.60 3.44 12.17
N ALA A 140 3.08 4.50 12.80
CA ALA A 140 2.40 5.59 12.10
C ALA A 140 3.34 6.35 11.14
N GLY A 141 4.57 6.64 11.58
CA GLY A 141 5.57 7.29 10.74
C GLY A 141 5.98 6.44 9.53
N LEU A 142 6.17 5.14 9.74
CA LEU A 142 6.51 4.17 8.69
C LEU A 142 5.36 4.02 7.68
N SER A 143 4.11 3.94 8.15
CA SER A 143 2.93 3.87 7.28
C SER A 143 2.71 5.16 6.49
N TRP A 144 2.93 6.32 7.12
CA TRP A 144 2.87 7.61 6.44
C TRP A 144 3.96 7.75 5.37
N TYR A 145 5.20 7.35 5.68
CA TYR A 145 6.30 7.33 4.72
C TYR A 145 6.01 6.37 3.55
N ALA A 146 5.54 5.17 3.86
CA ALA A 146 5.18 4.17 2.85
C ALA A 146 4.07 4.70 1.92
N SER A 147 3.00 5.28 2.48
CA SER A 147 1.90 5.80 1.67
C SER A 147 2.31 6.99 0.80
N GLN A 148 3.22 7.85 1.27
CA GLN A 148 3.72 8.96 0.46
C GLN A 148 4.60 8.53 -0.71
N ARG A 149 5.36 7.44 -0.61
CA ARG A 149 6.37 7.05 -1.62
C ARG A 149 5.99 5.83 -2.45
N TYR A 150 5.18 4.94 -1.90
CA TYR A 150 4.88 3.63 -2.48
C TYR A 150 3.38 3.42 -2.75
N SER A 151 2.53 4.45 -2.53
CA SER A 151 1.15 4.40 -3.00
C SER A 151 1.09 4.37 -4.52
N ALA A 152 0.01 3.79 -5.06
CA ALA A 152 -0.20 3.74 -6.50
C ALA A 152 -0.21 5.16 -7.11
N GLU A 153 -0.84 6.11 -6.43
CA GLU A 153 -0.91 7.50 -6.89
C GLU A 153 0.46 8.17 -6.92
N SER A 154 1.30 8.00 -5.89
CA SER A 154 2.66 8.54 -5.88
C SER A 154 3.50 7.94 -7.00
N LEU A 155 3.49 6.61 -7.15
CA LEU A 155 4.28 5.94 -8.16
C LEU A 155 3.87 6.40 -9.56
N VAL A 156 2.57 6.50 -9.83
CA VAL A 156 2.08 7.02 -11.12
C VAL A 156 2.53 8.46 -11.33
N ALA A 157 2.47 9.32 -10.31
CA ALA A 157 2.93 10.71 -10.41
C ALA A 157 4.44 10.82 -10.68
N ASP A 158 5.25 9.94 -10.08
CA ASP A 158 6.71 9.94 -10.26
C ASP A 158 7.11 9.47 -11.67
N TYR A 159 6.37 8.52 -12.23
CA TYR A 159 6.69 7.89 -13.51
C TYR A 159 5.98 8.48 -14.73
N TYR A 160 4.84 9.12 -14.53
CA TYR A 160 4.09 9.74 -15.62
C TYR A 160 4.68 11.10 -15.96
N ARG A 161 5.03 11.28 -17.24
CA ARG A 161 5.29 12.60 -17.82
C ARG A 161 4.59 12.69 -19.15
N MET A 162 3.85 13.78 -19.36
CA MET A 162 3.25 14.06 -20.65
C MET A 162 4.37 14.24 -21.69
N PRO A 163 4.40 13.42 -22.76
CA PRO A 163 5.35 13.63 -23.83
C PRO A 163 5.02 14.92 -24.58
N ASN A 164 6.01 15.50 -25.26
CA ASN A 164 5.79 16.67 -26.09
C ASN A 164 4.95 16.28 -27.32
N VAL A 165 3.64 16.35 -27.18
CA VAL A 165 2.69 16.16 -28.28
C VAL A 165 2.64 17.47 -29.07
N GLY A 166 3.38 17.52 -30.19
CA GLY A 166 3.41 18.69 -31.04
C GLY A 166 2.00 19.08 -31.49
N ASN A 167 1.62 20.35 -31.27
CA ASN A 167 0.35 20.90 -31.74
C ASN A 167 0.34 20.97 -33.26
N THR A 168 -0.04 19.90 -33.95
CA THR A 168 -0.32 19.96 -35.40
C THR A 168 -1.76 20.40 -35.61
N MET A 169 -2.07 21.66 -35.31
CA MET A 169 -3.30 22.30 -35.78
C MET A 169 -3.22 22.36 -37.31
N GLY A 170 -3.88 21.43 -38.01
CA GLY A 170 -4.01 21.46 -39.47
C GLY A 170 -3.95 20.11 -40.19
N SER A 171 -3.67 18.99 -39.52
CA SER A 171 -3.51 17.68 -40.19
C SER A 171 -4.57 16.64 -39.87
N GLU A 172 -5.62 16.97 -39.10
CA GLU A 172 -6.64 16.00 -38.61
C GLU A 172 -7.35 15.18 -39.71
N GLN A 173 -7.35 15.66 -40.96
CA GLN A 173 -7.91 14.91 -42.09
C GLN A 173 -7.00 13.76 -42.58
N THR A 174 -5.72 13.76 -42.21
CA THR A 174 -4.77 12.70 -42.55
C THR A 174 -4.73 11.62 -41.46
N MET A 175 -4.36 10.39 -41.83
CA MET A 175 -4.15 9.30 -40.84
C MET A 175 -3.15 9.70 -39.74
N GLN A 176 -2.07 10.38 -40.11
CA GLN A 176 -1.05 10.82 -39.16
C GLN A 176 -1.57 11.92 -38.22
N GLY A 177 -2.39 12.85 -38.71
CA GLY A 177 -3.02 13.85 -37.85
C GLY A 177 -4.04 13.25 -36.88
N ARG A 178 -4.85 12.27 -37.32
CA ARG A 178 -5.76 11.54 -36.42
C ARG A 178 -5.00 10.77 -35.34
N LEU A 179 -3.89 10.13 -35.70
CA LEU A 179 -3.00 9.46 -34.74
C LEU A 179 -2.46 10.46 -33.71
N GLY A 180 -1.93 11.61 -34.16
CA GLY A 180 -1.42 12.65 -33.28
C GLY A 180 -2.48 13.19 -32.32
N ALA A 181 -3.68 13.50 -32.84
CA ALA A 181 -4.81 13.97 -32.04
C ALA A 181 -5.25 12.92 -31.00
N ARG A 182 -5.37 11.64 -31.40
CA ARG A 182 -5.77 10.58 -30.48
C ARG A 182 -4.71 10.31 -29.40
N PHE A 183 -3.44 10.40 -29.75
CA PHE A 183 -2.33 10.29 -28.81
C PHE A 183 -2.32 11.44 -27.80
N ALA A 184 -2.50 12.68 -28.27
CA ALA A 184 -2.63 13.83 -27.37
C ALA A 184 -3.84 13.70 -26.44
N GLU A 185 -4.97 13.21 -26.93
CA GLU A 185 -6.16 12.97 -26.11
C GLU A 185 -5.95 11.88 -25.06
N ALA A 186 -5.29 10.77 -25.42
CA ALA A 186 -4.95 9.72 -24.46
C ALA A 186 -4.14 10.26 -23.27
N HIS A 187 -3.17 11.13 -23.54
CA HIS A 187 -2.38 11.80 -22.50
C HIS A 187 -3.18 12.83 -21.69
N ARG A 188 -4.11 13.57 -22.31
CA ARG A 188 -5.04 14.44 -21.56
C ARG A 188 -5.94 13.64 -20.63
N LEU A 189 -6.39 12.46 -21.04
CA LEU A 189 -7.19 11.57 -20.20
C LEU A 189 -6.37 11.04 -19.01
N MET A 190 -5.08 10.75 -19.21
CA MET A 190 -4.15 10.44 -18.10
C MET A 190 -4.04 11.58 -17.10
N GLU A 191 -3.85 12.82 -17.56
CA GLU A 191 -3.77 13.99 -16.68
C GLU A 191 -5.06 14.23 -15.88
N LYS A 192 -6.21 13.97 -16.50
CA LYS A 192 -7.52 14.03 -15.85
C LYS A 192 -7.81 12.84 -14.92
N LYS A 193 -6.89 11.87 -14.83
CA LYS A 193 -7.08 10.59 -14.11
C LYS A 193 -8.25 9.76 -14.63
N SER A 194 -8.69 9.99 -15.86
CA SER A 194 -9.73 9.20 -16.56
C SER A 194 -9.13 7.91 -17.13
N TYR A 195 -8.62 7.05 -16.25
CA TYR A 195 -7.78 5.91 -16.62
C TYR A 195 -8.46 4.88 -17.54
N ALA A 196 -9.76 4.64 -17.37
CA ALA A 196 -10.50 3.71 -18.22
C ALA A 196 -10.60 4.22 -19.67
N GLU A 197 -10.91 5.50 -19.83
CA GLU A 197 -10.97 6.16 -21.14
C GLU A 197 -9.58 6.29 -21.77
N ALA A 198 -8.56 6.59 -20.96
CA ALA A 198 -7.17 6.65 -21.40
C ALA A 198 -6.69 5.31 -21.98
N LEU A 199 -7.04 4.20 -21.33
CA LEU A 199 -6.69 2.85 -21.80
C LEU A 199 -7.28 2.55 -23.18
N ILE A 200 -8.55 2.90 -23.39
CA ILE A 200 -9.22 2.77 -24.68
C ILE A 200 -8.52 3.65 -25.73
N ALA A 201 -8.24 4.91 -25.38
CA ALA A 201 -7.58 5.85 -26.28
C ALA A 201 -6.18 5.38 -26.71
N PHE A 202 -5.37 4.84 -25.80
CA PHE A 202 -4.08 4.24 -26.13
C PHE A 202 -4.20 2.98 -26.98
N GLY A 203 -5.24 2.17 -26.78
CA GLY A 203 -5.53 1.03 -27.68
C GLY A 203 -5.81 1.47 -29.11
N GLU A 204 -6.54 2.57 -29.28
CA GLU A 204 -6.80 3.16 -30.60
C GLU A 204 -5.54 3.78 -31.22
N VAL A 205 -4.65 4.41 -30.44
CA VAL A 205 -3.34 4.88 -30.92
C VAL A 205 -2.55 3.76 -31.57
N LEU A 206 -2.50 2.58 -30.95
CA LEU A 206 -1.78 1.43 -31.50
C LEU A 206 -2.42 0.91 -32.81
N THR A 207 -3.73 1.01 -32.92
CA THR A 207 -4.46 0.63 -34.14
C THR A 207 -4.21 1.64 -35.27
N LEU A 208 -4.26 2.93 -34.95
CA LEU A 208 -4.00 4.02 -35.89
C LEU A 208 -2.53 4.05 -36.34
N SER A 209 -1.57 3.78 -35.45
CA SER A 209 -0.14 3.79 -35.81
C SER A 209 0.16 2.78 -36.91
N ARG A 210 -0.37 1.55 -36.78
CA ARG A 210 -0.22 0.48 -37.79
C ARG A 210 -0.81 0.85 -39.15
N SER A 211 -1.84 1.68 -39.18
CA SER A 211 -2.53 2.11 -40.42
C SER A 211 -2.02 3.42 -41.00
N ALA A 212 -1.20 4.17 -40.25
CA ALA A 212 -0.71 5.50 -40.64
C ALA A 212 0.54 5.46 -41.55
N GLY A 213 1.00 4.26 -41.95
CA GLY A 213 2.16 4.08 -42.84
C GLY A 213 3.45 4.62 -42.24
N LEU A 214 3.63 4.48 -40.93
CA LEU A 214 4.79 4.96 -40.21
C LEU A 214 6.01 4.07 -40.46
N ASP A 215 7.20 4.66 -40.39
CA ASP A 215 8.45 3.91 -40.29
C ASP A 215 8.55 3.13 -38.97
N GLU A 216 9.47 2.17 -38.92
CA GLU A 216 9.68 1.30 -37.75
C GLU A 216 9.99 2.08 -36.47
N THR A 217 10.77 3.16 -36.58
CA THR A 217 11.17 3.99 -35.44
C THR A 217 9.96 4.68 -34.80
N ARG A 218 9.09 5.28 -35.61
CA ARG A 218 7.86 5.94 -35.13
C ARG A 218 6.85 4.92 -34.61
N MET A 219 6.73 3.76 -35.26
CA MET A 219 5.90 2.66 -34.77
C MET A 219 6.35 2.20 -33.38
N ARG A 220 7.65 2.02 -33.18
CA ARG A 220 8.25 1.66 -31.90
C ARG A 220 7.98 2.72 -30.85
N TYR A 221 8.20 4.00 -31.17
CA TYR A 221 7.88 5.11 -30.27
C TYR A 221 6.44 5.04 -29.72
N TYR A 222 5.43 4.92 -30.59
CA TYR A 222 4.04 4.82 -30.12
C TYR A 222 3.76 3.53 -29.34
N SER A 223 4.36 2.41 -29.76
CA SER A 223 4.22 1.12 -29.07
C SER A 223 4.78 1.16 -27.65
N ASP A 224 5.97 1.75 -27.47
CA ASP A 224 6.65 1.88 -26.18
C ASP A 224 5.85 2.81 -25.26
N GLN A 225 5.39 3.95 -25.78
CA GLN A 225 4.51 4.89 -25.08
C GLN A 225 3.21 4.22 -24.61
N VAL A 226 2.51 3.51 -25.50
CA VAL A 226 1.26 2.81 -25.16
C VAL A 226 1.49 1.74 -24.09
N SER A 227 2.56 0.96 -24.23
CA SER A 227 2.88 -0.13 -23.31
C SER A 227 3.19 0.41 -21.91
N TRP A 228 4.00 1.47 -21.82
CA TRP A 228 4.31 2.10 -20.55
C TRP A 228 3.09 2.76 -19.89
N ASN A 229 2.30 3.52 -20.65
CA ASN A 229 1.12 4.18 -20.08
C ASN A 229 0.07 3.15 -19.63
N ARG A 230 -0.03 1.98 -20.30
CA ARG A 230 -0.88 0.87 -19.81
C ARG A 230 -0.45 0.40 -18.41
N VAL A 231 0.85 0.26 -18.14
CA VAL A 231 1.35 -0.11 -16.81
C VAL A 231 0.90 0.91 -15.76
N LEU A 232 1.10 2.19 -16.05
CA LEU A 232 0.73 3.27 -15.13
C LEU A 232 -0.78 3.34 -14.88
N ILE A 233 -1.60 3.15 -15.92
CA ILE A 233 -3.07 3.07 -15.81
C ILE A 233 -3.48 1.92 -14.88
N LEU A 234 -2.96 0.71 -15.12
CA LEU A 234 -3.29 -0.47 -14.32
C LEU A 234 -2.88 -0.28 -12.86
N LEU A 235 -1.70 0.31 -12.63
CA LEU A 235 -1.22 0.68 -11.31
C LEU A 235 -2.17 1.67 -10.63
N ALA A 236 -2.56 2.73 -11.33
CA ALA A 236 -3.44 3.77 -10.80
C ALA A 236 -4.85 3.25 -10.47
N GLN A 237 -5.34 2.29 -11.23
CA GLN A 237 -6.65 1.65 -11.02
C GLN A 237 -6.64 0.59 -9.92
N GLY A 238 -5.47 0.24 -9.36
CA GLY A 238 -5.36 -0.87 -8.41
C GLY A 238 -5.74 -2.21 -9.06
N ALA A 239 -5.41 -2.39 -10.35
CA ALA A 239 -5.68 -3.63 -11.05
C ALA A 239 -5.03 -4.82 -10.34
N ALA A 240 -5.58 -6.02 -10.55
CA ALA A 240 -5.05 -7.23 -9.95
C ALA A 240 -3.56 -7.42 -10.29
N GLU A 241 -2.75 -7.80 -9.30
CA GLU A 241 -1.29 -7.96 -9.45
C GLU A 241 -0.89 -8.75 -10.70
N PRO A 242 -1.51 -9.90 -11.05
CA PRO A 242 -1.12 -10.63 -12.25
C PRO A 242 -1.28 -9.83 -13.55
N GLU A 243 -2.29 -8.96 -13.65
CA GLU A 243 -2.50 -8.13 -14.84
C GLU A 243 -1.49 -6.99 -14.93
N LEU A 244 -1.24 -6.31 -13.81
CA LEU A 244 -0.21 -5.26 -13.72
C LEU A 244 1.18 -5.84 -14.04
N ARG A 245 1.52 -6.99 -13.46
CA ARG A 245 2.79 -7.68 -13.69
C ARG A 245 2.94 -8.10 -15.15
N ALA A 246 1.91 -8.70 -15.75
CA ALA A 246 1.97 -9.07 -17.16
C ALA A 246 2.14 -7.86 -18.10
N ALA A 247 1.60 -6.70 -17.74
CA ALA A 247 1.84 -5.47 -18.50
C ALA A 247 3.26 -4.93 -18.31
N LEU A 248 3.79 -5.00 -17.08
CA LEU A 248 5.15 -4.56 -16.74
C LEU A 248 6.21 -5.46 -17.37
N ASP A 249 6.03 -6.78 -17.32
CA ASP A 249 6.94 -7.78 -17.90
C ASP A 249 7.09 -7.58 -19.40
N LYS A 250 6.01 -7.21 -20.12
CA LYS A 250 6.11 -6.86 -21.56
C LYS A 250 7.06 -5.70 -21.86
N VAL A 251 7.20 -4.74 -20.93
CA VAL A 251 8.15 -3.63 -21.08
C VAL A 251 9.56 -4.08 -20.70
N LEU A 252 9.69 -4.94 -19.70
CA LEU A 252 10.97 -5.51 -19.24
C LEU A 252 11.58 -6.51 -20.23
N ASP A 253 10.75 -7.25 -20.97
CA ASP A 253 11.19 -8.26 -21.94
C ASP A 253 11.82 -7.64 -23.21
N ASP A 254 11.67 -6.33 -23.44
CA ASP A 254 12.35 -5.59 -24.51
C ASP A 254 13.37 -4.59 -23.93
N PRO A 255 14.67 -4.96 -23.86
CA PRO A 255 15.74 -4.07 -23.42
C PRO A 255 15.91 -2.81 -24.28
N LYS A 256 15.35 -2.79 -25.50
CA LYS A 256 15.39 -1.62 -26.40
C LYS A 256 14.17 -0.71 -26.23
N ASN A 257 13.21 -1.06 -25.36
CA ASN A 257 12.08 -0.21 -25.06
C ASN A 257 12.55 1.07 -24.36
N GLU A 258 12.06 2.23 -24.82
CA GLU A 258 12.41 3.55 -24.24
C GLU A 258 12.18 3.60 -22.72
N TYR A 259 11.20 2.84 -22.23
CA TYR A 259 10.79 2.81 -20.83
C TYR A 259 11.40 1.68 -20.01
N HIS A 260 12.23 0.82 -20.59
CA HIS A 260 12.85 -0.31 -19.88
C HIS A 260 13.52 0.10 -18.56
N PRO A 261 14.36 1.15 -18.48
CA PRO A 261 14.97 1.57 -17.21
C PRO A 261 13.94 1.96 -16.14
N LYS A 262 12.84 2.61 -16.55
CA LYS A 262 11.76 2.99 -15.63
C LYS A 262 10.95 1.78 -15.18
N ALA A 263 10.76 0.80 -16.06
CA ALA A 263 10.10 -0.44 -15.72
C ALA A 263 10.90 -1.25 -14.68
N VAL A 264 12.24 -1.28 -14.81
CA VAL A 264 13.11 -1.92 -13.80
C VAL A 264 12.95 -1.24 -12.44
N ALA A 265 13.06 0.09 -12.38
CA ALA A 265 12.90 0.84 -11.14
C ALA A 265 11.49 0.68 -10.52
N LEU A 266 10.45 0.70 -11.35
CA LEU A 266 9.08 0.48 -10.89
C LEU A 266 8.90 -0.93 -10.33
N LYS A 267 9.48 -1.95 -10.99
CA LYS A 267 9.45 -3.33 -10.49
C LYS A 267 10.07 -3.43 -9.10
N GLU A 268 11.24 -2.81 -8.89
CA GLU A 268 11.90 -2.77 -7.58
C GLU A 268 11.01 -2.12 -6.51
N GLN A 269 10.35 -1.01 -6.84
CA GLN A 269 9.43 -0.33 -5.93
C GLN A 269 8.16 -1.13 -5.64
N LEU A 270 7.63 -1.88 -6.61
CA LEU A 270 6.48 -2.77 -6.41
C LEU A 270 6.84 -4.00 -5.57
N ASP A 271 8.07 -4.51 -5.71
CA ASP A 271 8.59 -5.62 -4.91
C ASP A 271 9.04 -5.19 -3.51
N SER A 272 9.20 -3.88 -3.30
CA SER A 272 9.65 -3.30 -2.04
C SER A 272 8.75 -3.69 -0.88
N PHE A 273 9.37 -3.88 0.28
CA PHE A 273 8.66 -4.10 1.53
C PHE A 273 7.69 -2.96 1.86
N TRP A 274 8.06 -1.71 1.57
CA TRP A 274 7.22 -0.54 1.87
C TRP A 274 5.90 -0.59 1.13
N ARG A 275 5.86 -1.11 -0.10
CA ARG A 275 4.62 -1.30 -0.86
C ARG A 275 3.63 -2.20 -0.12
N LYS A 276 4.12 -3.23 0.56
CA LYS A 276 3.29 -4.17 1.34
C LYS A 276 2.65 -3.55 2.59
N LEU A 277 3.11 -2.36 3.01
CA LEU A 277 2.55 -1.61 4.13
C LEU A 277 1.46 -0.60 3.72
N VAL A 278 1.27 -0.39 2.41
CA VAL A 278 0.28 0.56 1.86
C VAL A 278 -1.00 -0.14 1.40
N TRP A 279 -0.99 -1.47 1.35
CA TRP A 279 -2.12 -2.32 0.97
C TRP A 279 -2.92 -2.78 2.19
#